data_AF-A0A087GZ55-F1
#
_entry.id   AF-A0A087GZ55-F1
#
_cell.length_a   1.000
_cell.length_b   1.000
_cell.length_c   1.000
_cell.angle_alpha   90.00
_cell.angle_beta   90.00
_cell.angle_gamma   90.00
#
_symmetry.space_group_name_H-M   'P 1'
#
loop_
_entity.id
_entity.type
_entity.pdbx_description
1 polymer ?
#
loop_
_entity_poly.entity_id
_entity_poly.type
_entity_poly.pdbx_seq_one_letter_code
_entity_poly.pdbx_strand_id
1 'polypeptide(L)'
;MFTSLHYVGKDMNTTYTSKEPWKKVFGPVFVYLNSASSRNLLWTDAKRQMVTEVQSWPYDFVKSVDYPLHHQRGTIKGQFFVLDRYKNKSKLIGKFAFVGLALPGEAGSWQTENKFWTQADKMGMFTIANVRPGSYSLYAWVSGFIGDYKYEHDITITPGHS
;
A
#
# COMPACT_ATOMS: atom_id res chain seq x y z
N MET A 1 -2.03 15.24 -8.25
CA MET A 1 -2.04 14.49 -9.51
C MET A 1 -2.06 13.00 -9.18
N PHE A 2 -3.06 12.23 -9.62
CA PHE A 2 -3.22 10.83 -9.22
C PHE A 2 -2.39 9.84 -10.05
N THR A 3 -2.16 10.15 -11.32
CA THR A 3 -1.26 9.43 -12.22
C THR A 3 -0.51 10.43 -13.10
N SER A 4 0.71 10.09 -13.50
CA SER A 4 1.52 10.87 -14.42
C SER A 4 2.64 10.04 -14.99
N LEU A 5 3.17 10.48 -16.13
CA LEU A 5 4.33 9.90 -16.78
C LEU A 5 5.65 10.39 -16.18
N HIS A 6 5.61 11.32 -15.21
CA HIS A 6 6.80 11.83 -14.53
C HIS A 6 7.57 10.68 -13.88
N TYR A 7 8.77 10.41 -14.40
CA TYR A 7 9.72 9.38 -13.96
C TYR A 7 9.32 7.91 -14.16
N VAL A 8 8.06 7.61 -14.54
CA VAL A 8 7.62 6.22 -14.81
C VAL A 8 7.48 5.91 -16.30
N GLY A 9 7.41 6.93 -17.15
CA GLY A 9 7.37 6.75 -18.60
C GLY A 9 5.97 6.42 -19.15
N LYS A 10 5.90 6.16 -20.47
CA LYS A 10 4.64 5.99 -21.20
C LYS A 10 3.88 4.71 -20.85
N ASP A 11 4.55 3.73 -20.26
CA ASP A 11 3.96 2.43 -19.90
C ASP A 11 2.92 2.55 -18.77
N MET A 12 2.97 3.65 -18.01
CA MET A 12 1.94 4.00 -17.01
C MET A 12 0.86 4.94 -17.55
N ASN A 13 0.86 5.22 -18.85
CA ASN A 13 -0.22 5.97 -19.47
C ASN A 13 -1.49 5.12 -19.53
N THR A 14 -2.64 5.74 -19.28
CA THR A 14 -3.92 5.03 -19.43
C THR A 14 -4.43 5.23 -20.85
N THR A 15 -4.40 4.16 -21.65
CA THR A 15 -4.98 4.14 -23.00
C THR A 15 -6.34 3.44 -22.95
N TYR A 16 -7.37 4.10 -23.48
CA TYR A 16 -8.71 3.52 -23.58
C TYR A 16 -8.94 3.02 -25.00
N THR A 17 -9.26 1.74 -25.14
CA THR A 17 -9.70 1.14 -26.40
C THR A 17 -11.18 1.48 -26.64
N SER A 18 -11.59 1.62 -27.90
CA SER A 18 -12.99 1.92 -28.22
C SER A 18 -13.88 0.75 -27.78
N LYS A 19 -15.02 1.07 -27.14
CA LYS A 19 -16.08 0.13 -26.68
C LYS A 19 -15.82 -0.62 -25.36
N GLU A 20 -14.80 -0.26 -24.59
CA GLU A 20 -14.59 -0.82 -23.25
C GLU A 20 -14.99 0.19 -22.14
N PRO A 21 -16.06 -0.08 -21.36
CA PRO A 21 -16.37 0.74 -20.20
C PRO A 21 -15.36 0.45 -19.08
N TRP A 22 -14.66 1.49 -18.62
CA TRP A 22 -13.72 1.41 -17.50
C TRP A 22 -14.19 2.28 -16.34
N LYS A 23 -13.88 1.86 -15.11
CA LYS A 23 -14.13 2.62 -13.88
C LYS A 23 -12.95 2.45 -12.93
N LYS A 24 -12.55 3.54 -12.27
CA LYS A 24 -11.52 3.53 -11.23
C LYS A 24 -11.83 4.61 -10.21
N VAL A 25 -11.73 4.28 -8.92
CA VAL A 25 -11.88 5.25 -7.84
C VAL A 25 -10.50 5.79 -7.47
N PHE A 26 -10.37 7.11 -7.54
CA PHE A 26 -9.22 7.85 -7.01
C PHE A 26 -9.65 8.59 -5.74
N GLY A 27 -8.88 8.44 -4.65
CA GLY A 27 -9.21 9.01 -3.36
C GLY A 27 -10.00 8.06 -2.45
N PRO A 28 -10.82 8.59 -1.50
CA PRO A 28 -11.11 10.01 -1.25
C PRO A 28 -9.88 10.87 -1.00
N VAL A 29 -9.94 12.14 -1.41
CA VAL A 29 -8.93 13.15 -1.06
C VAL A 29 -9.53 14.11 -0.07
N PHE A 30 -8.83 14.32 1.03
CA PHE A 30 -9.21 15.26 2.06
C PHE A 30 -8.31 16.49 1.99
N VAL A 31 -8.92 17.68 2.02
CA VAL A 31 -8.22 18.97 2.09
C VAL A 31 -8.64 19.64 3.38
N TYR A 32 -7.66 19.90 4.24
CA TYR A 32 -7.87 20.56 5.52
C TYR A 32 -7.41 22.01 5.48
N LEU A 33 -8.29 22.92 5.91
CA LEU A 33 -7.97 24.34 6.06
C LEU A 33 -8.14 24.71 7.53
N ASN A 34 -7.08 25.19 8.16
CA ASN A 34 -7.09 25.62 9.56
C ASN A 34 -6.61 27.06 9.72
N SER A 35 -6.87 27.62 10.90
CA SER A 35 -6.51 28.98 11.28
C SER A 35 -6.02 29.01 12.72
N ALA A 36 -4.89 29.68 12.96
CA ALA A 36 -4.33 29.87 14.29
C ALA A 36 -3.41 31.11 14.30
N SER A 37 -3.14 31.65 15.48
CA SER A 37 -2.31 32.85 15.67
C SER A 37 -0.82 32.65 15.40
N SER A 38 -0.34 31.41 15.24
CA SER A 38 1.06 31.13 14.92
C SER A 38 1.23 29.90 14.03
N ARG A 39 2.34 29.87 13.30
CA ARG A 39 2.73 28.75 12.42
C ARG A 39 2.88 27.42 13.17
N ASN A 40 3.38 27.45 14.41
CA ASN A 40 3.55 26.23 15.22
C ASN A 40 2.22 25.61 15.60
N LEU A 41 1.20 26.43 15.88
CA LEU A 41 -0.15 25.96 16.16
C LEU A 41 -0.81 25.38 14.90
N LEU A 42 -0.69 26.04 13.75
CA LEU A 42 -1.17 25.53 12.46
C LEU A 42 -0.57 24.15 12.14
N TRP A 43 0.74 24.00 12.31
CA TRP A 43 1.45 22.73 12.06
C TRP A 43 1.02 21.62 13.02
N THR A 44 0.89 21.95 14.31
CA THR A 44 0.49 20.96 15.33
C THR A 44 -0.93 20.46 15.08
N ASP A 45 -1.84 21.39 14.76
CA ASP A 45 -3.23 21.06 14.45
C ASP A 45 -3.35 20.27 13.14
N ALA A 46 -2.60 20.64 12.10
CA ALA A 46 -2.55 19.87 10.85
C ALA A 46 -2.08 18.42 11.06
N LYS A 47 -1.05 18.20 11.90
CA LYS A 47 -0.60 16.85 12.27
C LYS A 47 -1.67 16.08 13.04
N ARG A 48 -2.36 16.74 13.98
CA ARG A 48 -3.47 16.14 14.73
C ARG A 48 -4.57 15.69 13.77
N GLN A 49 -4.99 16.55 12.84
CA GLN A 49 -5.99 16.19 11.85
C GLN A 49 -5.53 15.03 10.96
N MET A 50 -4.28 15.06 10.47
CA MET A 50 -3.72 14.00 9.65
C MET A 50 -3.81 12.62 10.33
N VAL A 51 -3.50 12.53 11.63
CA VAL A 51 -3.63 11.27 12.39
C VAL A 51 -5.07 10.78 12.41
N THR A 52 -6.04 11.67 12.67
CA THR A 52 -7.46 11.33 12.65
C THR A 52 -7.88 10.79 11.29
N GLU A 53 -7.50 11.47 10.20
CA GLU A 53 -7.91 11.07 8.85
C GLU A 53 -7.27 9.75 8.40
N VAL A 54 -6.00 9.52 8.74
CA VAL A 54 -5.32 8.24 8.47
C VAL A 54 -6.01 7.08 9.19
N GLN A 55 -6.45 7.29 10.43
CA GLN A 55 -7.19 6.29 11.22
C GLN A 55 -8.63 6.08 10.75
N SER A 56 -9.24 7.13 10.17
CA SER A 56 -10.62 7.10 9.69
C SER A 56 -10.76 6.47 8.31
N TRP A 57 -9.66 6.38 7.56
CA TRP A 57 -9.67 5.68 6.28
C TRP A 57 -9.66 4.15 6.49
N PRO A 58 -10.50 3.40 5.76
CA PRO A 58 -11.44 3.80 4.72
C PRO A 58 -12.71 4.44 5.28
N TYR A 59 -13.17 5.52 4.66
CA TYR A 59 -14.33 6.28 5.15
C TYR A 59 -15.66 5.60 4.84
N ASP A 60 -16.58 5.61 5.81
CA ASP A 60 -17.91 5.01 5.64
C ASP A 60 -18.93 5.90 4.92
N PHE A 61 -18.64 7.19 4.73
CA PHE A 61 -19.57 8.12 4.06
C PHE A 61 -19.63 7.93 2.54
N VAL A 62 -18.67 7.21 1.94
CA VAL A 62 -18.58 7.02 0.49
C VAL A 62 -19.59 5.97 0.05
N LYS A 63 -20.64 6.38 -0.69
CA LYS A 63 -21.76 5.52 -1.09
C LYS A 63 -21.57 4.77 -2.42
N SER A 64 -20.41 4.90 -3.06
CA SER A 64 -20.16 4.22 -4.34
C SER A 64 -19.85 2.75 -4.12
N VAL A 65 -20.49 1.87 -4.89
CA VAL A 65 -20.17 0.42 -4.93
C VAL A 65 -18.72 0.14 -5.35
N ASP A 66 -18.10 1.07 -6.09
CA ASP A 66 -16.71 0.97 -6.53
C ASP A 66 -15.70 1.30 -5.40
N TYR A 67 -16.19 1.69 -4.22
CA TYR A 67 -15.42 1.93 -3.00
C TYR A 67 -15.83 0.92 -1.91
N PRO A 68 -15.13 -0.22 -1.79
CA PRO A 68 -15.35 -1.14 -0.68
C PRO A 68 -15.15 -0.43 0.65
N LEU A 69 -16.12 -0.58 1.55
CA LEU A 69 -16.07 -0.03 2.91
C LEU A 69 -15.09 -0.81 3.78
N HIS A 70 -14.82 -0.31 4.99
CA HIS A 70 -13.87 -0.93 5.91
C HIS A 70 -14.17 -2.43 6.15
N HIS A 71 -15.43 -2.77 6.46
CA HIS A 71 -15.85 -4.16 6.71
C HIS A 71 -15.80 -5.08 5.47
N GLN A 72 -15.66 -4.50 4.27
CA GLN A 72 -15.56 -5.24 3.00
C GLN A 72 -14.11 -5.46 2.59
N ARG A 73 -13.15 -5.04 3.41
CA ARG A 73 -11.72 -5.17 3.17
C ARG A 73 -11.12 -6.22 4.09
N GLY A 74 -9.93 -6.68 3.72
CA GLY A 74 -9.16 -7.62 4.52
C GLY A 74 -7.87 -7.01 5.06
N THR A 75 -7.26 -7.75 5.98
CA THR A 75 -5.95 -7.44 6.54
C THR A 75 -5.03 -8.64 6.33
N ILE A 76 -3.76 -8.39 6.06
CA ILE A 76 -2.73 -9.43 6.13
C ILE A 76 -1.69 -9.07 7.17
N LYS A 77 -1.20 -10.11 7.85
CA LYS A 77 -0.12 -10.03 8.82
C LYS A 77 0.90 -11.10 8.51
N GLY A 78 2.15 -10.80 8.80
CA GLY A 78 3.22 -11.76 8.61
C GLY A 78 4.50 -11.30 9.28
N GLN A 79 5.52 -12.13 9.13
CA GLN A 79 6.87 -11.84 9.58
C GLN A 79 7.84 -12.06 8.43
N PHE A 80 8.66 -11.05 8.15
CA PHE A 80 9.64 -11.10 7.07
C PHE A 80 11.01 -11.51 7.59
N PHE A 81 11.65 -12.44 6.86
CA PHE A 81 13.02 -12.89 7.12
C PHE A 81 13.84 -12.84 5.84
N VAL A 82 15.13 -12.55 5.98
CA VAL A 82 16.08 -12.56 4.87
C VAL A 82 17.00 -13.75 5.00
N LEU A 83 17.20 -14.48 3.91
CA LEU A 83 18.18 -15.55 3.81
C LEU A 83 19.29 -15.14 2.84
N ASP A 84 20.40 -14.64 3.38
CA ASP A 84 21.61 -14.31 2.63
C ASP A 84 22.74 -15.21 3.10
N ARG A 85 22.95 -16.33 2.37
CA ARG A 85 23.94 -17.36 2.74
C ARG A 85 25.38 -16.85 2.73
N TYR A 86 25.65 -15.73 2.05
CA TYR A 86 26.98 -15.13 2.01
C TYR A 86 27.25 -14.25 3.24
N LYS A 87 26.20 -13.73 3.90
CA LYS A 87 26.32 -12.99 5.16
C LYS A 87 26.11 -13.87 6.39
N ASN A 88 25.10 -14.74 6.38
CA ASN A 88 24.78 -15.63 7.49
C ASN A 88 24.12 -16.91 6.98
N LYS A 89 24.52 -18.06 7.55
CA LYS A 89 23.89 -19.35 7.24
C LYS A 89 22.46 -19.47 7.80
N SER A 90 22.09 -18.67 8.81
CA SER A 90 20.76 -18.63 9.40
C SER A 90 19.87 -17.52 8.80
N LYS A 91 18.55 -17.68 8.94
CA LYS A 91 17.59 -16.62 8.61
C LYS A 91 17.85 -15.39 9.47
N LEU A 92 17.92 -14.23 8.84
CA LEU A 92 18.03 -12.92 9.49
C LEU A 92 16.64 -12.31 9.58
N ILE A 93 16.37 -11.55 10.65
CA ILE A 93 15.13 -10.80 10.79
C ILE A 93 15.10 -9.69 9.73
N GLY A 94 14.00 -9.61 8.98
CA GLY A 94 13.71 -8.57 8.00
C GLY A 94 13.35 -7.24 8.64
N LYS A 95 14.25 -6.71 9.47
CA LYS A 95 14.04 -5.49 10.24
C LYS A 95 13.72 -4.32 9.32
N PHE A 96 12.61 -3.63 9.57
CA PHE A 96 12.20 -2.45 8.79
C PHE A 96 12.04 -2.71 7.28
N ALA A 97 11.75 -3.95 6.90
CA ALA A 97 11.41 -4.33 5.54
C ALA A 97 10.22 -3.50 5.03
N PHE A 98 10.29 -3.03 3.80
CA PHE A 98 9.09 -2.55 3.11
C PHE A 98 8.40 -3.76 2.50
N VAL A 99 7.12 -3.93 2.81
CA VAL A 99 6.30 -5.07 2.36
C VAL A 99 5.04 -4.54 1.73
N GLY A 100 4.63 -5.12 0.60
CA GLY A 100 3.48 -4.65 -0.12
C GLY A 100 2.79 -5.68 -0.99
N LEU A 101 1.57 -5.32 -1.38
CA LEU A 101 0.72 -6.09 -2.28
C LEU A 101 0.52 -5.30 -3.56
N ALA A 102 0.65 -5.97 -4.69
CA ALA A 102 0.26 -5.46 -6.00
C ALA A 102 -0.47 -6.55 -6.77
N LEU A 103 -1.07 -6.19 -7.90
CA LEU A 103 -1.73 -7.18 -8.76
C LEU A 103 -0.75 -8.30 -9.15
N PRO A 104 -1.24 -9.54 -9.33
CA PRO A 104 -0.40 -10.65 -9.75
C PRO A 104 0.35 -10.33 -11.05
N GLY A 105 1.61 -10.73 -11.12
CA GLY A 105 2.48 -10.43 -12.25
C GLY A 105 3.91 -10.87 -11.99
N GLU A 106 4.79 -10.55 -12.93
CA GLU A 106 6.22 -10.90 -12.88
C GLU A 106 6.98 -10.16 -11.78
N ALA A 107 8.17 -10.65 -11.41
CA ALA A 107 9.04 -9.93 -10.50
C ALA A 107 9.31 -8.50 -11.02
N GLY A 108 9.19 -7.49 -10.14
CA GLY A 108 9.27 -6.08 -10.51
C GLY A 108 7.98 -5.44 -11.04
N SER A 109 6.94 -6.22 -11.38
CA SER A 109 5.67 -5.66 -11.92
C SER A 109 4.94 -4.75 -10.92
N TRP A 110 5.25 -4.91 -9.63
CA TRP A 110 4.75 -4.02 -8.58
C TRP A 110 5.07 -2.55 -8.86
N GLN A 111 6.03 -2.21 -9.73
CA GLN A 111 6.35 -0.81 -10.06
C GLN A 111 5.23 -0.07 -10.80
N THR A 112 4.46 -0.76 -11.62
CA THR A 112 3.44 -0.16 -12.50
C THR A 112 2.00 -0.37 -12.00
N GLU A 113 1.80 -1.18 -10.97
CA GLU A 113 0.48 -1.58 -10.50
C GLU A 113 -0.04 -0.77 -9.30
N ASN A 114 -1.33 -0.93 -8.98
CA ASN A 114 -1.89 -0.40 -7.73
C ASN A 114 -1.31 -1.15 -6.54
N LYS A 115 -0.96 -0.43 -5.47
CA LYS A 115 -0.17 -1.00 -4.39
C LYS A 115 -0.68 -0.64 -3.00
N PHE A 116 -0.57 -1.60 -2.09
CA PHE A 116 -0.67 -1.40 -0.65
C PHE A 116 0.69 -1.67 -0.04
N TRP A 117 1.21 -0.80 0.82
CA TRP A 117 2.53 -0.96 1.42
C TRP A 117 2.50 -0.65 2.92
N THR A 118 3.41 -1.30 3.63
CA THR A 118 3.72 -1.01 5.03
C THR A 118 5.21 -1.21 5.28
N GLN A 119 5.69 -0.69 6.41
CA GLN A 119 7.03 -0.99 6.89
C GLN A 119 6.92 -1.95 8.07
N ALA A 120 7.65 -3.06 8.00
CA ALA A 120 7.76 -4.03 9.08
C ALA A 120 8.45 -3.41 10.30
N ASP A 121 8.21 -3.98 11.48
CA ASP A 121 8.80 -3.50 12.72
C ASP A 121 10.25 -4.01 12.91
N LYS A 122 10.79 -3.81 14.11
CA LYS A 122 12.14 -4.25 14.48
C LYS A 122 12.32 -5.78 14.47
N MET A 123 11.21 -6.53 14.52
CA MET A 123 11.11 -7.99 14.52
C MET A 123 10.73 -8.54 13.14
N GLY A 124 10.60 -7.67 12.13
CA GLY A 124 10.14 -8.04 10.79
C GLY A 124 8.63 -8.31 10.72
N MET A 125 7.88 -8.03 11.79
CA MET A 125 6.43 -8.18 11.81
C MET A 125 5.80 -7.05 10.99
N PHE A 126 4.85 -7.37 10.13
CA PHE A 126 4.14 -6.38 9.33
C PHE A 126 2.63 -6.60 9.37
N THR A 127 1.89 -5.53 9.12
CA THR A 127 0.43 -5.55 8.95
C THR A 127 0.07 -4.62 7.80
N ILE A 128 -0.63 -5.16 6.80
CA ILE A 128 -1.23 -4.38 5.71
C ILE A 128 -2.73 -4.49 5.88
N ALA A 129 -3.33 -3.44 6.45
CA ALA A 129 -4.77 -3.36 6.68
C ALA A 129 -5.49 -2.74 5.49
N ASN A 130 -6.83 -2.85 5.49
CA ASN A 130 -7.72 -2.15 4.57
C ASN A 130 -7.49 -2.48 3.08
N VAL A 131 -7.00 -3.69 2.80
CA VAL A 131 -6.74 -4.18 1.46
C VAL A 131 -8.07 -4.56 0.81
N ARG A 132 -8.27 -4.14 -0.44
CA ARG A 132 -9.47 -4.54 -1.19
C ARG A 132 -9.47 -6.06 -1.40
N PRO A 133 -10.65 -6.70 -1.44
CA PRO A 133 -10.73 -8.10 -1.84
C PRO A 133 -10.15 -8.31 -3.23
N GLY A 134 -9.43 -9.41 -3.42
CA GLY A 134 -8.73 -9.72 -4.66
C GLY A 134 -7.56 -10.68 -4.46
N SER A 135 -6.95 -11.09 -5.57
CA SER A 135 -5.68 -11.83 -5.56
C SER A 135 -4.52 -10.85 -5.72
N TYR A 136 -3.42 -11.08 -4.99
CA TYR A 136 -2.26 -10.19 -4.98
C TYR A 136 -0.95 -10.98 -4.89
N SER A 137 0.07 -10.49 -5.59
CA SER A 137 1.46 -10.86 -5.30
C SER A 137 1.97 -10.06 -4.10
N LEU A 138 2.66 -10.72 -3.18
CA LEU A 138 3.39 -10.05 -2.09
C LEU A 138 4.83 -9.76 -2.51
N TYR A 139 5.25 -8.53 -2.30
CA TYR A 139 6.60 -8.05 -2.56
C TYR A 139 7.23 -7.52 -1.30
N ALA A 140 8.55 -7.62 -1.19
CA ALA A 140 9.27 -7.02 -0.09
C ALA A 140 10.69 -6.61 -0.49
N TRP A 141 11.25 -5.61 0.20
CA TRP A 141 12.68 -5.35 0.15
C TRP A 141 13.18 -4.86 1.50
N VAL A 142 14.47 -5.07 1.75
CA VAL A 142 15.12 -4.71 3.01
C VAL A 142 16.38 -3.94 2.70
N SER A 143 16.55 -2.78 3.30
CA SER A 143 17.78 -2.00 3.15
C SER A 143 18.99 -2.82 3.57
N GLY A 144 20.06 -2.75 2.78
CA GLY A 144 21.29 -3.52 3.01
C GLY A 144 21.30 -4.92 2.40
N PHE A 145 20.22 -5.34 1.73
CA PHE A 145 20.18 -6.56 0.90
C PHE A 145 19.87 -6.19 -0.55
N ILE A 146 20.49 -6.91 -1.48
CA ILE A 146 20.36 -6.64 -2.92
C ILE A 146 19.10 -7.32 -3.45
N GLY A 147 18.33 -6.59 -4.24
CA GLY A 147 17.14 -7.10 -4.93
C GLY A 147 15.83 -6.88 -4.18
N ASP A 148 14.73 -7.06 -4.90
CA ASP A 148 13.39 -7.18 -4.37
C ASP A 148 12.99 -8.66 -4.28
N TYR A 149 12.11 -8.94 -3.32
CA TYR A 149 11.51 -10.25 -3.10
C TYR A 149 10.09 -10.26 -3.65
N LYS A 150 9.72 -11.35 -4.30
CA LYS A 150 8.33 -11.69 -4.61
C LYS A 150 8.01 -13.03 -3.94
N TYR A 151 6.90 -13.09 -3.21
CA TYR A 151 6.38 -14.34 -2.66
C TYR A 151 5.91 -15.27 -3.79
N GLU A 152 6.21 -16.57 -3.67
CA GLU A 152 5.99 -17.54 -4.75
C GLU A 152 4.51 -17.78 -5.05
N HIS A 153 3.64 -17.53 -4.07
CA HIS A 153 2.21 -17.74 -4.18
C HIS A 153 1.44 -16.43 -4.11
N ASP A 154 0.33 -16.38 -4.82
CA ASP A 154 -0.62 -15.28 -4.68
C ASP A 154 -1.34 -15.36 -3.33
N ILE A 155 -1.65 -14.19 -2.78
CA ILE A 155 -2.43 -14.02 -1.55
C ILE A 155 -3.84 -13.57 -1.93
N THR A 156 -4.83 -14.39 -1.55
CA THR A 156 -6.24 -14.05 -1.69
C THR A 156 -6.72 -13.27 -0.48
N ILE A 157 -7.24 -12.07 -0.71
CA ILE A 157 -7.87 -11.22 0.29
C ILE A 157 -9.38 -11.39 0.21
N THR A 158 -10.00 -11.76 1.31
CA THR A 158 -11.46 -11.87 1.46
C THR A 158 -12.00 -10.78 2.41
N PRO A 159 -13.25 -10.33 2.22
CA PRO A 159 -13.89 -9.36 3.11
C PRO A 159 -13.91 -9.81 4.57
N GLY A 160 -13.57 -8.92 5.51
CA GLY A 160 -13.75 -9.17 6.95
C GLY A 160 -12.79 -10.19 7.57
N HIS A 161 -11.83 -10.73 6.81
CA HIS A 161 -10.80 -11.63 7.31
C HIS A 161 -9.53 -10.87 7.74
N SER A 162 -8.95 -11.31 8.86
CA SER A 162 -7.73 -10.77 9.48
C SER A 162 -6.60 -11.79 9.49
#